data_AF-A0A381YQ87-F1
#
_entry.id   AF-A0A381YQ87-F1
#
_cell.length_a   1.000
_cell.length_b   1.000
_cell.length_c   1.000
_cell.angle_alpha   90.00
_cell.angle_beta   90.00
_cell.angle_gamma   90.00
#
_symmetry.space_group_name_H-M   'P 1'
#
loop_
_entity.id
_entity.type
_entity.pdbx_description
1 polymer ?
#
loop_
_entity_poly.entity_id
_entity_poly.type
_entity_poly.pdbx_seq_one_letter_code
_entity_poly.pdbx_strand_id
1 'polypeptide(L)'
;MSVAWSETKLVRVDFPSMQPIKGHRRGDDVYLFRVRLPDEKGRTKSGSYECIVDTRGRTATFVTHVLNLREGTRHPHLYQYSTVPGTTKRSLLVCQGDWSCRGNGTPATASGRIGAYLNHIISVLNS
;
A
#
# COMPACT_ATOMS: atom_id res chain seq x y z
N MET A 1 -2.39 -3.11 -13.18
CA MET A 1 -0.99 -3.34 -13.59
C MET A 1 -0.41 -4.29 -12.57
N SER A 2 -0.06 -5.53 -12.91
CA SER A 2 0.64 -6.40 -11.96
C SER A 2 2.07 -5.92 -11.76
N VAL A 3 2.65 -6.23 -10.60
CA VAL A 3 4.06 -5.93 -10.30
C VAL A 3 4.84 -7.24 -10.36
N ALA A 4 5.87 -7.30 -11.20
CA ALA A 4 6.85 -8.38 -11.18
C ALA A 4 7.66 -8.31 -9.89
N TRP A 5 7.53 -9.31 -9.03
CA TRP A 5 8.11 -9.30 -7.69
C TRP A 5 9.64 -9.28 -7.73
N SER A 6 10.25 -9.94 -8.71
CA SER A 6 11.69 -9.93 -8.93
C SER A 6 12.26 -8.52 -9.16
N GLU A 7 11.46 -7.60 -9.70
CA GLU A 7 11.83 -6.21 -9.97
C GLU A 7 11.69 -5.30 -8.74
N THR A 8 11.20 -5.82 -7.61
CA THR A 8 11.00 -5.06 -6.35
C THR A 8 12.17 -5.15 -5.38
N LYS A 9 13.28 -5.78 -5.78
CA LYS A 9 14.42 -6.04 -4.88
C LYS A 9 14.96 -4.77 -4.20
N LEU A 10 15.09 -3.67 -4.94
CA LEU A 10 15.64 -2.42 -4.41
C LEU A 10 14.70 -1.79 -3.39
N VAL A 11 13.40 -1.68 -3.71
CA VAL A 11 12.43 -1.11 -2.76
C VAL A 11 12.29 -1.96 -1.49
N ARG A 12 12.56 -3.26 -1.54
CA ARG A 12 12.57 -4.12 -0.34
C ARG A 12 13.74 -3.85 0.61
N VAL A 13 14.80 -3.16 0.16
CA VAL A 13 15.87 -2.68 1.05
C VAL A 13 15.33 -1.56 1.93
N ASP A 14 14.62 -0.61 1.34
CA ASP A 14 14.02 0.54 2.05
C ASP A 14 12.76 0.14 2.85
N PHE A 15 12.01 -0.85 2.35
CA PHE A 15 10.78 -1.36 2.95
C PHE A 15 10.91 -2.87 3.24
N PRO A 16 11.70 -3.29 4.24
CA PRO A 16 12.00 -4.70 4.51
C PRO A 16 10.80 -5.52 4.98
N SER A 17 9.76 -4.85 5.49
CA SER A 17 8.49 -5.48 5.87
C SER A 17 7.64 -5.87 4.65
N MET A 18 8.02 -5.45 3.44
CA MET A 18 7.25 -5.68 2.22
C MET A 18 7.31 -7.14 1.79
N GLN A 19 6.14 -7.79 1.73
CA GLN A 19 6.02 -9.22 1.46
C GLN A 19 4.78 -9.54 0.63
N PRO A 20 4.84 -10.48 -0.32
CA PRO A 20 3.68 -10.82 -1.14
C PRO A 20 2.68 -11.60 -0.29
N ILE A 21 1.38 -11.41 -0.53
CA ILE A 21 0.34 -12.18 0.15
C ILE A 21 0.17 -13.53 -0.55
N LYS A 22 0.24 -14.62 0.22
CA LYS A 22 0.07 -15.99 -0.29
C LYS A 22 -1.29 -16.12 -0.97
N GLY A 23 -1.30 -16.74 -2.16
CA GLY A 23 -2.52 -16.89 -2.97
C GLY A 23 -2.87 -15.69 -3.87
N HIS A 24 -2.19 -14.55 -3.69
CA HIS A 24 -2.39 -13.35 -4.51
C HIS A 24 -1.19 -13.06 -5.42
N ARG A 25 -0.66 -14.12 -6.03
CA ARG A 25 0.42 -14.08 -7.02
C ARG A 25 0.17 -15.06 -8.16
N ARG A 26 0.65 -14.75 -9.36
CA ARG A 26 0.67 -15.66 -10.53
C ARG A 26 2.04 -15.61 -11.16
N GLY A 27 2.84 -16.66 -10.98
CA GLY A 27 4.25 -16.63 -11.35
C GLY A 27 4.99 -15.56 -10.54
N ASP A 28 5.64 -14.63 -11.24
CA ASP A 28 6.33 -13.47 -10.65
C ASP A 28 5.40 -12.27 -10.42
N ASP A 29 4.19 -12.26 -11.00
CA ASP A 29 3.24 -11.18 -10.80
C ASP A 29 2.62 -11.25 -9.40
N VAL A 30 2.73 -10.15 -8.65
CA VAL A 30 2.10 -9.98 -7.33
C VAL A 30 0.95 -8.99 -7.42
N TYR A 31 -0.21 -9.46 -6.98
CA TYR A 31 -1.47 -8.72 -6.99
C TYR A 31 -1.76 -8.02 -5.66
N LEU A 32 -1.39 -8.67 -4.55
CA LEU A 32 -1.47 -8.10 -3.23
C LEU A 32 -0.15 -8.30 -2.49
N PHE A 33 0.34 -7.26 -1.84
CA PHE A 33 1.45 -7.37 -0.89
C PHE A 33 1.13 -6.63 0.40
N ARG A 34 1.70 -7.12 1.50
CA ARG A 34 1.67 -6.44 2.80
C ARG A 34 2.91 -5.59 2.97
N VAL A 35 2.79 -4.50 3.71
CA VAL A 35 3.90 -3.66 4.15
C VAL A 35 3.53 -2.99 5.47
N ARG A 36 4.51 -2.80 6.34
CA ARG A 36 4.37 -1.98 7.55
C ARG A 36 4.97 -0.60 7.28
N LEU A 37 4.18 0.43 7.53
CA LEU A 37 4.57 1.83 7.36
C LEU A 37 4.63 2.53 8.72
N PRO A 38 5.53 3.50 8.93
CA PRO A 38 5.63 4.22 10.20
C PRO A 38 4.36 4.98 10.53
N ASP A 39 3.97 4.95 11.81
CA ASP A 39 2.91 5.76 12.39
C ASP A 39 3.52 6.77 13.36
N GLU A 40 3.70 7.99 12.86
CA GLU A 40 4.35 9.08 13.60
C GLU A 40 3.35 9.85 14.47
N LYS A 41 2.05 9.57 14.32
CA LYS A 41 0.96 10.27 15.02
C LYS A 41 0.23 9.41 16.04
N GLY A 42 0.71 8.19 16.29
CA GLY A 42 0.15 7.28 17.30
C GLY A 42 -1.29 6.83 17.01
N ARG A 43 -1.69 6.76 15.74
CA ARG A 43 -3.04 6.42 15.29
C ARG A 43 -3.32 4.91 15.27
N THR A 44 -2.27 4.08 15.39
CA THR A 44 -2.31 2.62 15.28
C THR A 44 -2.02 1.93 16.60
N LYS A 45 -2.48 0.69 16.76
CA LYS A 45 -2.25 -0.09 17.99
C LYS A 45 -0.78 -0.50 18.19
N SER A 46 0.01 -0.57 17.13
CA SER A 46 1.34 -1.18 17.11
C SER A 46 2.49 -0.21 16.78
N GLY A 47 2.23 1.09 16.72
CA GLY A 47 3.23 2.11 16.33
C GLY A 47 3.65 2.01 14.85
N SER A 48 2.85 1.33 14.03
CA SER A 48 3.03 1.22 12.59
C SER A 48 1.70 0.87 11.94
N TYR A 49 1.44 1.41 10.75
CA TYR A 49 0.31 1.01 9.92
C TYR A 49 0.56 -0.36 9.31
N GLU A 50 -0.35 -1.29 9.55
CA GLU A 50 -0.41 -2.55 8.81
C GLU A 50 -1.19 -2.31 7.52
N CYS A 51 -0.48 -2.30 6.40
CA CYS A 51 -1.02 -1.99 5.09
C CYS A 51 -1.05 -3.22 4.17
N ILE A 52 -2.09 -3.31 3.35
CA ILE A 52 -2.15 -4.18 2.18
C ILE A 52 -2.30 -3.30 0.95
N VAL A 53 -1.41 -3.48 -0.01
CA VAL A 53 -1.44 -2.76 -1.28
C VAL A 53 -1.98 -3.71 -2.35
N ASP A 54 -3.05 -3.28 -3.02
CA ASP A 54 -3.61 -3.94 -4.20
C ASP A 54 -3.09 -3.28 -5.48
N THR A 55 -2.41 -4.07 -6.31
CA THR A 55 -1.82 -3.62 -7.57
C THR A 55 -2.76 -3.80 -8.77
N ARG A 56 -3.89 -4.50 -8.59
CA ARG A 56 -4.85 -4.84 -9.67
C ARG A 56 -5.73 -3.68 -10.12
N GLY A 57 -5.52 -2.46 -9.61
CA GLY A 57 -6.37 -1.31 -9.94
C GLY A 57 -6.59 -1.13 -11.45
N ARG A 58 -7.86 -0.88 -11.82
CA ARG A 58 -8.33 -0.76 -13.22
C ARG A 58 -7.66 0.39 -13.99
N THR A 59 -7.13 1.40 -13.29
CA THR A 59 -6.51 2.62 -13.84
C THR A 59 -4.98 2.67 -13.68
N ALA A 60 -4.33 1.53 -13.38
CA ALA A 60 -2.90 1.48 -13.00
C ALA A 60 -2.56 2.23 -11.70
N THR A 61 -3.58 2.48 -10.87
CA THR A 61 -3.47 3.04 -9.53
C THR A 61 -3.38 1.89 -8.52
N PHE A 62 -2.38 1.91 -7.66
CA PHE A 62 -2.34 1.02 -6.49
C PHE A 62 -3.38 1.47 -5.47
N VAL A 63 -3.93 0.55 -4.67
CA VAL A 63 -4.91 0.87 -3.62
C VAL A 63 -4.40 0.35 -2.29
N THR A 64 -4.37 1.20 -1.27
CA THR A 64 -3.90 0.80 0.07
C THR A 64 -5.05 0.62 1.04
N HIS A 65 -5.04 -0.53 1.72
CA HIS A 65 -5.90 -0.93 2.82
C HIS A 65 -5.14 -0.85 4.14
N VAL A 66 -5.65 -0.11 5.13
CA VAL A 66 -5.13 -0.05 6.50
C VAL A 66 -5.95 -0.96 7.40
N LEU A 67 -5.27 -1.75 8.25
CA LEU A 67 -5.90 -2.84 9.01
C LEU A 67 -6.01 -2.62 10.52
N ASN A 68 -5.24 -1.69 11.10
CA ASN A 68 -4.93 -1.69 12.53
C ASN A 68 -5.04 -0.31 13.22
N LEU A 69 -5.92 0.57 12.73
CA LEU A 69 -6.25 1.80 13.45
C LEU A 69 -6.75 1.49 14.87
N ARG A 70 -6.43 2.39 15.81
CA ARG A 70 -7.04 2.38 17.13
C ARG A 70 -8.52 2.71 17.01
N GLU A 71 -9.32 2.08 17.86
CA GLU A 71 -10.75 2.36 17.93
C GLU A 71 -10.99 3.82 18.33
N GLY A 72 -12.03 4.44 17.77
CA GLY A 72 -12.33 5.87 17.98
C GLY A 72 -11.36 6.85 17.30
N THR A 73 -10.31 6.38 16.61
CA THR A 73 -9.38 7.27 15.91
C THR A 73 -9.99 7.78 14.62
N ARG A 74 -10.19 9.11 14.55
CA ARG A 74 -10.53 9.80 13.30
C ARG A 74 -9.27 10.02 12.49
N HIS A 75 -9.26 9.52 11.25
CA HIS A 75 -8.13 9.71 10.35
C HIS A 75 -8.62 10.41 9.07
N PRO A 76 -8.13 11.63 8.76
CA PRO A 76 -8.68 12.46 7.69
C PRO A 76 -8.59 11.81 6.30
N HIS A 77 -7.55 10.99 6.09
CA HIS A 77 -7.32 10.30 4.82
C HIS A 77 -7.79 8.83 4.81
N LEU A 78 -8.54 8.36 5.81
CA LEU A 78 -9.13 7.02 5.82
C LEU A 78 -10.65 7.16 5.97
N TYR A 79 -11.37 7.11 4.85
CA TYR A 79 -12.77 7.52 4.79
C TYR A 79 -13.72 6.40 4.36
N GLN A 80 -13.20 5.34 3.73
CA GLN A 80 -14.04 4.29 3.18
C GLN A 80 -13.73 2.94 3.83
N TYR A 81 -14.74 2.38 4.50
CA TYR A 81 -14.72 0.99 4.95
C TYR A 81 -14.69 0.05 3.75
N SER A 82 -13.82 -0.94 3.82
CA SER A 82 -13.65 -1.93 2.76
C SER A 82 -13.23 -3.28 3.36
N THR A 83 -13.13 -4.28 2.50
CA THR A 83 -12.63 -5.60 2.85
C THR A 83 -11.44 -5.90 1.94
N VAL A 84 -10.37 -6.44 2.52
CA VAL A 84 -9.19 -6.84 1.74
C VAL A 84 -9.63 -7.86 0.69
N PRO A 85 -9.39 -7.62 -0.60
CA PRO A 85 -10.00 -8.43 -1.64
C PRO A 85 -9.58 -9.91 -1.56
N GLY A 86 -10.55 -10.82 -1.69
CA GLY A 86 -10.33 -12.26 -1.54
C GLY A 86 -10.26 -12.75 -0.10
N THR A 87 -10.61 -11.89 0.88
CA THR A 87 -10.67 -12.25 2.30
C THR A 87 -11.93 -11.66 2.95
N THR A 88 -12.18 -11.99 4.21
CA THR A 88 -13.20 -11.35 5.06
C THR A 88 -12.62 -10.27 5.99
N LYS A 89 -11.33 -9.94 5.83
CA LYS A 89 -10.63 -9.01 6.72
C LYS A 89 -11.06 -7.57 6.43
N ARG A 90 -11.72 -6.95 7.42
CA ARG A 90 -12.11 -5.53 7.38
C ARG A 90 -10.88 -4.62 7.28
N SER A 91 -11.04 -3.51 6.58
CA SER A 91 -10.00 -2.52 6.33
C SER A 91 -10.59 -1.13 6.10
N LEU A 92 -9.73 -0.12 6.12
CA LEU A 92 -10.05 1.24 5.68
C LEU A 92 -9.17 1.61 4.48
N LEU A 93 -9.77 2.20 3.46
CA LEU A 93 -9.03 2.65 2.26
C LEU A 93 -8.39 4.01 2.47
N VAL A 94 -7.16 4.14 1.97
CA VAL A 94 -6.43 5.41 1.92
C VAL A 94 -6.97 6.31 0.82
N CYS A 95 -7.29 7.56 1.15
CA CYS A 95 -7.49 8.64 0.21
C CYS A 95 -6.15 9.09 -0.38
N GLN A 96 -5.71 8.34 -1.37
CA GLN A 96 -4.41 8.55 -2.02
C GLN A 96 -4.42 9.63 -3.11
N GLY A 97 -5.57 10.28 -3.37
CA GLY A 97 -5.73 11.21 -4.48
C GLY A 97 -5.61 10.55 -5.86
N ASP A 98 -5.47 11.36 -6.91
CA ASP A 98 -5.20 10.86 -8.27
C ASP A 98 -3.71 10.52 -8.45
N TRP A 99 -3.23 9.56 -7.67
CA TRP A 99 -1.90 8.99 -7.86
C TRP A 99 -1.90 8.18 -9.16
N SER A 100 -1.56 8.83 -10.28
CA SER A 100 -1.38 8.15 -11.55
C SER A 100 0.11 7.92 -11.82
N CYS A 101 0.48 6.66 -12.10
CA CYS A 101 1.82 6.29 -12.56
C CYS A 101 2.13 6.80 -13.99
N ARG A 102 1.43 7.85 -14.45
CA ARG A 102 1.38 8.30 -15.85
C ARG A 102 1.90 9.73 -16.06
N GLY A 103 2.35 10.43 -15.00
CA GLY A 103 2.95 11.76 -15.11
C GLY A 103 4.45 11.72 -15.48
N ASN A 104 4.97 12.84 -16.00
CA ASN A 104 6.38 13.05 -16.41
C ASN A 104 7.44 12.92 -15.29
N GLY A 105 7.04 12.59 -14.06
CA GLY A 105 7.93 12.31 -12.92
C GLY A 105 7.82 10.88 -12.37
N THR A 106 7.06 10.01 -13.02
CA THR A 106 6.89 8.63 -12.53
C THR A 106 8.15 7.81 -12.82
N PRO A 107 8.76 7.15 -11.82
CA PRO A 107 9.95 6.33 -12.08
C PRO A 107 9.71 5.28 -13.17
N ALA A 108 10.70 5.09 -14.04
CA ALA A 108 10.61 4.14 -15.14
C ALA A 108 10.54 2.68 -14.66
N THR A 109 11.19 2.38 -13.53
CA THR A 109 11.30 1.02 -12.98
C THR A 109 10.17 0.67 -12.01
N ALA A 110 9.81 -0.62 -11.92
CA ALA A 110 8.80 -1.10 -10.97
C ALA A 110 9.17 -0.78 -9.51
N SER A 111 10.44 -1.00 -9.12
CA SER A 111 10.94 -0.60 -7.79
C SER A 111 10.74 0.89 -7.52
N GLY A 112 11.08 1.76 -8.48
CA GLY A 112 10.91 3.20 -8.32
C GLY A 112 9.44 3.59 -8.15
N ARG A 113 8.53 2.99 -8.94
CA ARG A 113 7.08 3.26 -8.85
C ARG A 113 6.52 2.86 -7.50
N ILE A 114 6.89 1.68 -7.00
CA ILE A 114 6.43 1.21 -5.69
C ILE A 114 7.03 2.07 -4.58
N GLY A 115 8.33 2.36 -4.63
CA GLY A 115 8.98 3.20 -3.62
C GLY A 115 8.34 4.58 -3.53
N ALA A 116 8.12 5.23 -4.68
CA ALA A 116 7.44 6.52 -4.76
C ALA A 116 6.02 6.44 -4.19
N TYR A 117 5.25 5.40 -4.53
CA TYR A 117 3.91 5.19 -4.00
C TYR A 117 3.91 4.96 -2.48
N LEU A 118 4.80 4.13 -1.95
CA LEU A 118 4.86 3.86 -0.52
C LEU A 118 5.24 5.12 0.27
N ASN A 119 6.17 5.94 -0.25
CA ASN A 119 6.51 7.23 0.35
C ASN A 119 5.33 8.21 0.33
N HIS A 120 4.57 8.25 -0.78
CA HIS A 120 3.34 9.03 -0.85
C HIS A 120 2.32 8.58 0.20
N ILE A 121 2.10 7.27 0.34
CA ILE A 121 1.17 6.73 1.35
C ILE A 121 1.65 7.03 2.78
N ILE A 122 2.97 6.98 3.06
CA ILE A 122 3.51 7.41 4.35
C ILE A 122 3.14 8.87 4.64
N SER A 123 3.34 9.76 3.67
CA SER A 123 3.01 11.18 3.81
C SER A 123 1.52 11.38 4.09
N VAL A 124 0.64 10.70 3.35
CA VAL A 124 -0.83 10.77 3.53
C VAL A 124 -1.30 10.19 4.86
N LEU A 125 -0.66 9.12 5.33
CA LEU A 125 -0.99 8.51 6.63
C LEU A 125 -0.48 9.34 7.81
N ASN A 126 0.56 10.14 7.61
CA ASN A 126 1.15 11.00 8.63
C ASN A 126 0.83 12.49 8.46
N SER A 127 -0.06 12.88 7.54
CA SER A 127 -0.63 14.24 7.46
C SER A 127 -1.71 14.50 8.50
#